data_AF-A0A3E2TJD4-F1
#
_entry.id   AF-A0A3E2TJD4-F1
#
_cell.length_a   1.000
_cell.length_b   1.000
_cell.length_c   1.000
_cell.angle_alpha   90.00
_cell.angle_beta   90.00
_cell.angle_gamma   90.00
#
_symmetry.space_group_name_H-M   'P 1'
#
loop_
_entity.id
_entity.type
_entity.pdbx_description
1 polymer ?
#
loop_
_entity_poly.entity_id
_entity_poly.type
_entity_poly.pdbx_seq_one_letter_code
_entity_poly.pdbx_strand_id
1 'polypeptide(L)'
;MIIAHKDENGREQSLFNHLINVGNGSFNLGKQLDNEYISLLVGLLHDLGKADPLFQDKIMNNKNTSVNHSSAGAKYLYQIYCKVGEKNENFKSPIC
;
A
#
# COMPACT_ATOMS: atom_id res chain seq x y z
N MET A 1 -2.48 13.93 -10.99
CA MET A 1 -3.18 12.73 -10.46
C MET A 1 -2.15 11.64 -10.26
N ILE A 2 -2.17 10.90 -9.14
CA ILE A 2 -1.30 9.74 -8.93
C ILE A 2 -2.01 8.50 -9.47
N ILE A 3 -1.31 7.72 -10.29
CA ILE A 3 -1.89 6.63 -11.08
C ILE A 3 -1.42 5.28 -10.49
N ALA A 4 -2.33 4.34 -10.28
CA ALA A 4 -2.01 2.95 -9.94
C ALA A 4 -1.69 2.10 -11.16
N HIS A 5 -2.37 2.38 -12.27
CA HIS A 5 -2.26 1.64 -13.52
C HIS A 5 -2.71 2.49 -14.70
N LYS A 6 -2.05 2.30 -15.84
CA LYS A 6 -2.44 2.81 -17.16
C LYS A 6 -2.48 1.64 -18.12
N ASP A 7 -3.61 1.43 -18.79
CA ASP A 7 -3.77 0.32 -19.73
C ASP A 7 -3.29 0.68 -21.15
N GLU A 8 -3.34 -0.29 -22.06
CA GLU A 8 -2.92 -0.14 -23.46
C GLU A 8 -3.76 0.88 -24.24
N ASN A 9 -4.99 1.15 -23.79
CA ASN A 9 -5.88 2.16 -24.38
C ASN A 9 -5.67 3.54 -23.77
N GLY A 10 -4.68 3.70 -22.88
CA GLY A 10 -4.40 4.94 -22.18
C GLY A 10 -5.38 5.28 -21.06
N ARG A 11 -6.25 4.34 -20.65
CA ARG A 11 -7.15 4.55 -19.50
C ARG A 11 -6.33 4.47 -18.21
N GLU A 12 -6.49 5.50 -17.39
CA GLU A 12 -5.76 5.64 -16.13
C GLU A 12 -6.67 5.34 -14.94
N GLN A 13 -6.14 4.60 -13.98
CA GLN A 13 -6.80 4.37 -12.70
C GLN A 13 -6.08 5.15 -11.60
N SER A 14 -6.83 5.99 -10.87
CA SER A 14 -6.33 6.70 -9.69
C SER A 14 -5.81 5.72 -8.64
N LEU A 15 -4.63 6.01 -8.07
CA LEU A 15 -4.07 5.22 -6.97
C LEU A 15 -4.99 5.23 -5.75
N PHE A 16 -5.59 6.37 -5.42
CA PHE A 16 -6.51 6.46 -4.28
C PHE A 16 -7.70 5.50 -4.44
N ASN A 17 -8.37 5.54 -5.59
CA ASN A 17 -9.53 4.67 -5.85
C ASN A 17 -9.12 3.19 -5.88
N HIS A 18 -7.95 2.87 -6.46
CA HIS A 18 -7.40 1.51 -6.46
C HIS A 18 -7.21 1.00 -5.02
N LEU A 19 -6.52 1.75 -4.17
CA LEU A 19 -6.24 1.33 -2.80
C LEU A 19 -7.52 1.17 -1.98
N ILE A 20 -8.48 2.08 -2.10
CA ILE A 20 -9.77 1.97 -1.40
C ILE A 20 -10.57 0.75 -1.86
N ASN A 21 -10.64 0.50 -3.17
CA ASN A 21 -11.37 -0.66 -3.71
C ASN A 21 -10.72 -1.97 -3.28
N VAL A 22 -9.40 -2.08 -3.37
CA VAL A 22 -8.65 -3.26 -2.90
C VAL A 22 -8.81 -3.43 -1.40
N GLY A 23 -8.68 -2.35 -0.61
CA GLY A 23 -8.89 -2.37 0.84
C GLY A 23 -10.26 -2.90 1.24
N ASN A 24 -11.33 -2.40 0.60
CA ASN A 24 -12.70 -2.86 0.85
C ASN A 24 -12.90 -4.34 0.45
N GLY A 25 -12.32 -4.76 -0.67
CA GLY A 25 -12.34 -6.16 -1.09
C GLY A 25 -11.64 -7.06 -0.07
N SER A 26 -10.44 -6.69 0.35
CA SER A 26 -9.66 -7.41 1.37
C SER A 26 -10.37 -7.46 2.71
N PHE A 27 -11.03 -6.37 3.15
CA PHE A 27 -11.83 -6.34 4.36
C PHE A 27 -12.96 -7.39 4.32
N ASN A 28 -13.73 -7.41 3.21
CA ASN A 28 -14.84 -8.36 3.05
C ASN A 28 -14.38 -9.82 2.99
N LEU A 29 -13.22 -10.08 2.40
CA LEU A 29 -12.60 -11.41 2.43
C LEU A 29 -12.10 -11.78 3.83
N GLY A 30 -11.45 -10.85 4.52
CA GLY A 30 -10.91 -11.04 5.86
C GLY A 30 -11.97 -11.35 6.92
N LYS A 31 -13.22 -10.90 6.73
CA LYS A 31 -14.36 -11.27 7.57
C LYS A 31 -14.62 -12.78 7.64
N GLN A 32 -14.23 -13.53 6.61
CA GLN A 32 -14.39 -14.99 6.61
C GLN A 32 -13.43 -15.68 7.60
N LEU A 33 -12.43 -14.96 8.09
CA LEU A 33 -11.36 -15.44 8.96
C LEU A 33 -11.21 -14.58 10.22
N ASP A 34 -12.19 -13.72 10.54
CA ASP A 34 -12.16 -12.77 11.67
C ASP A 34 -10.89 -11.88 11.71
N ASN A 35 -10.37 -11.50 10.53
CA ASN A 35 -9.14 -10.71 10.36
C ASN A 35 -9.35 -9.47 9.47
N GLU A 36 -10.59 -8.99 9.35
CA GLU A 36 -11.00 -7.98 8.37
C GLU A 36 -10.19 -6.68 8.44
N TYR A 37 -9.80 -6.21 9.63
CA TYR A 37 -9.04 -4.98 9.79
C TYR A 37 -7.57 -5.12 9.38
N ILE A 38 -6.95 -6.27 9.64
CA ILE A 38 -5.60 -6.55 9.15
C ILE A 38 -5.62 -6.70 7.63
N SER A 39 -6.62 -7.41 7.09
CA SER A 39 -6.79 -7.54 5.64
C SER A 39 -7.04 -6.19 4.97
N LEU A 40 -7.86 -5.32 5.56
CA LEU A 40 -8.06 -3.94 5.10
C LEU A 40 -6.73 -3.18 5.07
N LEU A 41 -5.97 -3.21 6.17
CA LEU A 41 -4.70 -2.51 6.28
C LEU A 41 -3.70 -2.97 5.21
N VAL A 42 -3.55 -4.29 5.01
CA VAL A 42 -2.70 -4.85 3.96
C VAL A 42 -3.18 -4.40 2.58
N GLY A 43 -4.48 -4.47 2.30
CA GLY A 43 -5.07 -4.04 1.03
C GLY A 43 -4.83 -2.56 0.73
N LEU A 44 -4.95 -1.68 1.73
CA LEU A 44 -4.69 -0.25 1.58
C LEU A 44 -3.20 0.06 1.35
N LEU A 45 -2.29 -0.74 1.92
CA LEU A 45 -0.86 -0.43 1.92
C LEU A 45 -0.05 -1.13 0.82
N HIS A 46 -0.58 -2.20 0.21
CA HIS A 46 0.20 -3.07 -0.68
C HIS A 46 0.88 -2.33 -1.85
N ASP A 47 0.20 -1.34 -2.42
CA ASP A 47 0.63 -0.57 -3.60
C ASP A 47 0.96 0.89 -3.26
N LEU A 48 1.10 1.24 -1.98
CA LEU A 48 1.35 2.62 -1.57
C LEU A 48 2.61 3.21 -2.23
N GLY A 49 3.62 2.38 -2.48
CA GLY A 49 4.86 2.79 -3.14
C GLY A 49 4.70 3.19 -4.60
N LYS A 50 3.54 2.96 -5.22
CA LYS A 50 3.24 3.50 -6.55
C LYS A 50 3.19 5.03 -6.56
N ALA A 51 3.00 5.68 -5.40
CA ALA A 51 3.09 7.12 -5.28
C ALA A 51 4.51 7.69 -5.45
N ASP A 52 5.55 6.84 -5.46
CA ASP A 52 6.92 7.25 -5.68
C ASP A 52 7.09 7.94 -7.06
N PRO A 53 7.80 9.09 -7.14
CA PRO A 53 8.01 9.79 -8.41
C PRO A 53 8.64 8.93 -9.51
N LEU A 54 9.55 8.01 -9.16
CA LEU A 54 10.17 7.08 -10.13
C LEU A 54 9.15 6.06 -10.63
N PHE A 55 8.22 5.64 -9.79
CA PHE A 55 7.14 4.74 -10.20
C PHE A 55 6.12 5.46 -11.08
N GLN A 56 5.78 6.71 -10.77
CA GLN A 56 4.90 7.53 -11.61
C GLN A 56 5.53 7.81 -12.98
N ASP A 57 6.80 8.19 -13.01
CA ASP A 57 7.56 8.38 -14.25
C ASP A 57 7.60 7.09 -15.09
N LYS A 58 7.77 5.93 -14.44
CA LYS A 58 7.68 4.63 -15.10
C LYS A 58 6.33 4.43 -15.80
N ILE A 59 5.21 4.64 -15.10
CA ILE A 59 3.87 4.46 -15.66
C ILE A 59 3.61 5.47 -16.80
N MET A 60 3.91 6.75 -16.57
CA MET A 60 3.57 7.82 -17.50
C MET A 60 4.34 7.72 -18.82
N ASN A 61 5.61 7.31 -18.74
CA ASN A 61 6.51 7.23 -19.90
C ASN A 61 6.71 5.79 -20.41
N ASN A 62 5.92 4.83 -19.92
CA ASN A 62 6.00 3.42 -20.29
C ASN A 62 7.44 2.85 -20.25
N LYS A 63 8.19 3.20 -19.19
CA LYS A 63 9.59 2.78 -19.04
C LYS A 63 9.67 1.34 -18.57
N ASN A 64 10.65 0.60 -19.09
CA ASN A 64 10.94 -0.77 -18.65
C ASN A 64 11.82 -0.83 -17.39
N THR A 65 11.80 0.21 -16.54
CA THR A 65 12.59 0.25 -15.31
C THR A 65 11.90 -0.55 -14.20
N SER A 66 12.69 -1.28 -13.41
CA SER A 66 12.19 -1.92 -12.20
C SER A 66 12.20 -0.90 -11.05
N VAL A 67 11.03 -0.64 -10.47
CA VAL A 67 10.88 0.24 -9.30
C VAL A 67 10.07 -0.54 -8.27
N ASN A 68 10.68 -0.77 -7.10
CA ASN A 68 10.00 -1.44 -5.99
C ASN A 68 8.91 -0.52 -5.42
N HIS A 69 7.67 -0.97 -5.51
CA HIS A 69 6.49 -0.28 -4.97
C HIS A 69 5.87 -1.07 -3.81
N SER A 70 6.06 -2.40 -3.78
CA SER A 70 5.40 -3.31 -2.85
C SER A 70 5.95 -3.24 -1.43
N SER A 71 7.22 -2.83 -1.25
CA SER A 71 7.83 -2.75 0.09
C SER A 71 7.49 -1.47 0.86
N ALA A 72 6.99 -0.43 0.19
CA ALA A 72 6.77 0.88 0.80
C ALA A 72 5.73 0.85 1.92
N GLY A 73 4.61 0.16 1.70
CA GLY A 73 3.55 0.00 2.71
C GLY A 73 4.04 -0.72 3.97
N ALA A 74 4.82 -1.80 3.80
CA ALA A 74 5.42 -2.53 4.91
C ALA A 74 6.42 -1.66 5.70
N LYS A 75 7.26 -0.88 5.01
CA LYS A 75 8.20 0.05 5.67
C LYS A 75 7.47 1.11 6.48
N TYR A 76 6.38 1.66 5.94
CA TYR A 76 5.55 2.64 6.64
C TYR A 76 4.92 2.05 7.91
N LEU A 77 4.34 0.85 7.81
CA LEU A 77 3.75 0.15 8.94
C LEU A 77 4.79 -0.16 10.03
N TYR A 78 5.98 -0.64 9.64
CA TYR A 78 7.08 -0.91 10.56
C TYR A 78 7.48 0.35 11.33
N GLN A 79 7.63 1.49 10.65
CA GLN A 79 7.98 2.76 11.29
C GLN A 79 6.92 3.23 12.28
N ILE A 80 5.63 3.08 11.95
CA ILE A 80 4.54 3.39 12.88
C ILE A 80 4.59 2.46 14.09
N TYR A 81 4.78 1.15 13.86
CA TYR A 81 4.83 0.15 14.92
C TYR A 81 5.95 0.45 15.94
N CYS A 82 7.17 0.75 15.46
CA CYS A 82 8.27 1.16 16.35
C CYS A 82 7.94 2.42 17.15
N LYS A 83 7.41 3.46 16.49
CA LYS A 83 7.06 4.74 17.12
C LYS A 83 5.97 4.61 18.18
N VAL A 84 5.02 3.70 18.00
CA VAL A 84 3.98 3.42 19.00
C VAL A 84 4.61 2.75 20.22
N GLY A 85 5.49 1.77 20.02
CA GLY A 85 6.19 1.09 21.11
C GLY A 85 7.13 1.97 21.91
N GLU A 86 7.76 2.98 21.29
CA GLU A 86 8.56 4.00 21.99
C GLU A 86 7.73 4.85 22.98
N LYS A 87 6.43 5.04 22.69
CA LYS A 87 5.54 5.91 23.48
C LYS A 87 4.75 5.15 24.54
N ASN A 88 4.68 3.83 24.44
CA ASN A 88 3.88 3.01 25.32
C ASN A 88 4.51 1.63 25.48
N GLU A 89 4.99 1.33 26.69
CA GLU A 89 5.68 0.08 26.99
C GLU A 89 4.81 -1.17 26.75
N ASN A 90 3.48 -1.06 26.85
CA ASN A 90 2.56 -2.17 26.54
C ASN A 90 2.58 -2.56 25.06
N PHE A 91 3.05 -1.67 24.18
CA PHE A 91 3.18 -1.89 22.74
C PHE A 91 4.64 -1.92 22.29
N LYS A 92 5.60 -2.13 23.21
CA LYS A 92 7.02 -2.21 22.88
C LYS A 92 7.24 -3.30 21.84
N SER A 93 7.68 -2.90 20.66
CA SER A 93 7.94 -3.83 19.57
C SER A 93 9.17 -4.69 19.89
N PRO A 94 9.15 -6.01 19.61
CA PRO A 94 10.32 -6.88 19.73
C PRO A 94 11.23 -6.86 18.50
N ILE A 95 10.77 -6.23 17.41
CA ILE A 95 11.50 -6.11 16.14
C ILE A 95 11.98 -4.67 15.90
N CYS A 96 11.73 -3.80 16.87
CA CYS A 96 12.35 -2.50 17.06
C CYS A 96 13.14 -2.60 18.38
#